data_AF-A0AAW9LBP8-F1
#
_entry.id   AF-A0AAW9LBP8-F1
#
_cell.length_a   1.000
_cell.length_b   1.000
_cell.length_c   1.000
_cell.angle_alpha   90.00
_cell.angle_beta   90.00
_cell.angle_gamma   90.00
#
_symmetry.space_group_name_H-M   'P 1'
#
loop_
_entity.id
_entity.type
_entity.pdbx_description
1 polymer ?
#
loop_
_entity_poly.entity_id
_entity_poly.type
_entity_poly.pdbx_seq_one_letter_code
_entity_poly.pdbx_strand_id
1 'polypeptide(L)'
;MEPEPWHKNAVVYALDVETFSDSDGNGVGDFRGLIDQLDYLNRLGVSALWLLPFYPTPNRDNGYDVKDYYGVDPRLGTLGDFVEFVHEADDRGSASSSTSS
;
A
#
# COMPACT_ATOMS: atom_id res chain seq x y z
N MET A 1 17.81 6.56 27.49
CA MET A 1 17.89 5.45 26.54
C MET A 1 17.02 5.88 25.38
N GLU A 2 17.61 6.11 24.20
CA GLU A 2 16.85 6.49 23.01
C GLU A 2 15.88 5.34 22.67
N PRO A 3 14.62 5.61 22.29
CA PRO A 3 13.70 4.58 21.84
C PRO A 3 14.29 3.87 20.61
N GLU A 4 14.22 2.53 20.60
CA GLU A 4 14.70 1.76 19.46
C GLU A 4 13.92 2.13 18.18
N PRO A 5 14.58 2.29 17.03
CA PRO A 5 13.90 2.64 15.78
C PRO A 5 12.85 1.60 15.38
N TRP A 6 11.64 2.04 15.02
CA TRP A 6 10.50 1.16 14.66
C TRP A 6 10.84 0.10 13.62
N HIS A 7 11.71 0.43 12.66
CA HIS A 7 12.08 -0.43 11.54
C HIS A 7 12.95 -1.63 11.95
N LYS A 8 13.62 -1.61 13.11
CA LYS A 8 14.53 -2.71 13.51
C LYS A 8 13.80 -4.02 13.79
N ASN A 9 12.52 -3.96 14.16
CA ASN A 9 11.69 -5.13 14.43
C ASN A 9 10.52 -5.25 13.43
N ALA A 10 10.52 -4.44 12.37
CA ALA A 10 9.44 -4.43 11.41
C ALA A 10 9.53 -5.64 10.47
N VAL A 11 8.42 -6.36 10.34
CA VAL A 11 8.18 -7.27 9.20
C VAL A 11 7.61 -6.42 8.07
N VAL A 12 8.43 -6.21 7.04
CA VAL A 12 8.07 -5.47 5.83
C VAL A 12 7.59 -6.44 4.77
N TYR A 13 6.41 -6.17 4.21
CA TYR A 13 5.87 -6.94 3.10
C TYR A 13 5.85 -6.08 1.83
N ALA A 14 6.65 -6.48 0.84
CA ALA A 14 6.66 -5.83 -0.46
C ALA A 14 5.54 -6.39 -1.35
N LEU A 15 4.68 -5.53 -1.88
CA LEU A 15 3.55 -5.95 -2.72
C LEU A 15 3.31 -5.01 -3.89
N ASP A 16 2.79 -5.60 -4.96
CA ASP A 16 2.34 -4.90 -6.15
C ASP A 16 0.82 -4.84 -6.18
N VAL A 17 0.26 -3.63 -6.16
CA VAL A 17 -1.18 -3.40 -6.16
C VAL A 17 -1.83 -4.05 -7.37
N GLU A 18 -1.18 -3.99 -8.55
CA GLU A 18 -1.70 -4.52 -9.83
C GLU A 18 -1.91 -6.05 -9.78
N THR A 19 -1.20 -6.77 -8.92
CA THR A 19 -1.21 -8.24 -8.90
C THR A 19 -1.80 -8.87 -7.64
N PHE A 20 -2.12 -8.05 -6.63
CA PHE A 20 -2.43 -8.56 -5.30
C PHE A 20 -3.89 -9.00 -5.13
N SER A 21 -4.84 -8.09 -5.36
CA SER A 21 -6.27 -8.38 -5.21
C SER A 21 -7.11 -7.46 -6.08
N ASP A 22 -7.91 -8.07 -6.96
CA ASP A 22 -8.84 -7.41 -7.88
C ASP A 22 -10.24 -7.32 -7.25
N SER A 23 -10.75 -6.12 -7.03
CA SER A 23 -12.03 -5.89 -6.35
C SER A 23 -13.23 -5.80 -7.30
N ASP A 24 -13.00 -5.42 -8.56
CA ASP A 24 -14.05 -5.14 -9.54
C ASP A 24 -14.16 -6.22 -10.65
N GLY A 25 -13.22 -7.17 -10.67
CA GLY A 25 -13.18 -8.31 -11.59
C GLY A 25 -12.63 -7.97 -12.97
N ASN A 26 -11.92 -6.84 -13.12
CA ASN A 26 -11.38 -6.39 -14.40
C ASN A 26 -10.05 -7.08 -14.80
N GLY A 27 -9.48 -7.89 -13.91
CA GLY A 27 -8.22 -8.62 -14.09
C GLY A 27 -6.96 -7.89 -13.58
N VAL A 28 -7.12 -6.71 -12.96
CA VAL A 28 -6.06 -5.89 -12.38
C VAL A 28 -6.40 -5.62 -10.92
N GLY A 29 -5.41 -5.83 -10.04
CA GLY A 29 -5.56 -5.49 -8.64
C GLY A 29 -5.61 -3.98 -8.41
N ASP A 30 -6.33 -3.58 -7.35
CA ASP A 30 -6.63 -2.18 -7.07
C ASP A 30 -6.57 -1.88 -5.55
N PHE A 31 -6.60 -0.59 -5.20
CA PHE A 31 -6.50 -0.17 -3.80
C PHE A 31 -7.68 -0.64 -2.93
N ARG A 32 -8.88 -0.84 -3.49
CA ARG A 32 -10.02 -1.36 -2.72
C ARG A 32 -9.82 -2.83 -2.40
N GLY A 33 -9.34 -3.60 -3.37
CA GLY A 33 -8.93 -4.99 -3.15
C GLY A 33 -7.83 -5.08 -2.10
N LEU A 34 -6.89 -4.12 -2.07
CA LEU A 34 -5.86 -4.07 -1.03
C LEU A 34 -6.45 -3.76 0.37
N ILE A 35 -7.41 -2.85 0.47
CA ILE A 35 -8.13 -2.55 1.73
C ILE A 35 -8.81 -3.82 2.27
N ASP A 36 -9.50 -4.57 1.42
CA ASP A 36 -10.18 -5.82 1.78
C ASP A 36 -9.24 -6.87 2.38
N GLN A 37 -7.94 -6.79 2.07
CA GLN A 37 -6.91 -7.71 2.54
C GLN A 37 -6.10 -7.18 3.74
N LEU A 38 -6.36 -5.98 4.23
CA LEU A 38 -5.62 -5.43 5.39
C LEU A 38 -5.75 -6.32 6.63
N ASP A 39 -6.92 -6.89 6.87
CA ASP A 39 -7.13 -7.84 7.97
C ASP A 39 -6.30 -9.12 7.80
N TYR A 40 -6.10 -9.57 6.56
CA TYR A 40 -5.22 -10.70 6.26
C TYR A 40 -3.75 -10.36 6.54
N LEU A 41 -3.29 -9.20 6.07
CA LEU A 41 -1.92 -8.73 6.26
C LEU A 41 -1.59 -8.53 7.75
N ASN A 42 -2.56 -8.00 8.52
CA ASN A 42 -2.43 -7.85 9.96
C ASN A 42 -2.33 -9.22 10.67
N ARG A 43 -3.20 -10.18 10.32
CA ARG A 43 -3.11 -11.57 10.86
C ARG A 43 -1.80 -12.27 10.52
N LEU A 44 -1.19 -11.95 9.38
CA LEU A 44 0.11 -12.47 8.98
C LEU A 44 1.25 -11.89 9.85
N GLY A 45 1.00 -10.80 10.59
CA GLY A 45 1.98 -10.11 11.43
C GLY A 45 2.82 -9.08 10.67
N VAL A 46 2.33 -8.62 9.51
CA VAL A 46 3.00 -7.55 8.76
C VAL A 46 2.85 -6.24 9.52
N SER A 47 3.97 -5.54 9.70
CA SER A 47 4.00 -4.25 10.40
C SER A 47 4.16 -3.05 9.47
N ALA A 48 4.61 -3.28 8.23
CA ALA A 48 4.79 -2.24 7.23
C ALA A 48 4.61 -2.82 5.82
N LEU A 49 3.91 -2.07 4.96
CA LEU A 49 3.74 -2.40 3.56
C LEU A 49 4.69 -1.55 2.71
N TRP A 50 5.45 -2.22 1.85
CA TRP A 50 6.23 -1.56 0.82
C TRP A 50 5.51 -1.74 -0.52
N LEU A 51 4.83 -0.68 -0.96
CA LEU A 51 4.14 -0.69 -2.24
C LEU A 51 5.13 -0.50 -3.39
N LEU A 52 5.03 -1.36 -4.40
CA LEU A 52 5.64 -1.13 -5.71
C LEU A 52 4.97 0.08 -6.40
N PRO A 53 5.57 0.64 -7.47
CA PRO A 53 5.07 1.87 -8.08
C PRO A 53 3.61 1.77 -8.54
N PHE A 54 2.76 2.66 -8.03
CA PHE A 54 1.34 2.74 -8.36
C PHE A 54 0.95 4.07 -9.05
N TYR A 55 1.96 4.82 -9.50
CA TYR A 55 1.80 6.12 -10.14
C TYR A 55 1.42 5.98 -11.62
N PRO A 56 0.77 6.99 -12.24
CA PRO A 56 0.50 7.02 -13.67
C PRO A 56 1.76 6.75 -14.50
N THR A 57 1.70 5.73 -15.35
CA THR A 57 2.84 5.25 -16.13
C THR A 57 2.41 4.88 -17.57
N PRO A 58 3.27 4.93 -18.61
CA PRO A 58 3.03 4.21 -19.85
C PRO A 58 3.24 2.70 -19.72
N ASN A 59 3.69 2.23 -18.56
CA ASN A 59 3.92 0.85 -18.17
C ASN A 59 4.90 0.10 -19.09
N ARG A 60 6.00 0.76 -19.45
CA ARG A 60 7.09 0.19 -20.25
C ARG A 60 8.19 -0.42 -19.37
N ASP A 61 8.17 -0.12 -18.08
CA ASP A 61 9.10 -0.63 -17.06
C ASP A 61 8.36 -0.96 -15.74
N ASN A 62 7.25 -1.71 -15.82
CA ASN A 62 6.45 -2.16 -14.66
C ASN A 62 6.14 -1.04 -13.64
N GLY A 63 5.70 0.13 -14.13
CA GLY A 63 5.35 1.27 -13.28
C GLY A 63 6.49 2.19 -12.86
N TYR A 64 7.76 1.83 -13.08
CA TYR A 64 8.90 2.69 -12.72
C TYR A 64 9.10 3.87 -13.69
N ASP A 65 8.51 3.82 -14.88
CA ASP A 65 8.44 4.90 -15.86
C ASP A 65 7.33 5.92 -15.54
N VAL A 66 7.42 6.52 -14.35
CA VAL A 66 6.41 7.44 -13.79
C VAL A 66 6.26 8.71 -14.64
N LYS A 67 5.01 9.05 -14.99
CA LYS A 67 4.62 10.30 -15.68
C LYS A 67 4.22 11.40 -14.73
N ASP A 68 3.60 11.05 -13.62
CA ASP A 68 3.10 11.97 -12.61
C ASP A 68 3.32 11.35 -11.23
N TYR A 69 4.16 11.97 -10.41
CA TYR A 69 4.50 11.48 -9.08
C TYR A 69 3.43 11.79 -8.02
N TYR A 70 2.39 12.56 -8.37
CA TYR A 70 1.34 12.97 -7.43
C TYR A 70 0.02 12.23 -7.63
N GLY A 71 -0.13 11.55 -8.78
CA GLY A 71 -1.33 10.80 -9.12
C GLY A 71 -1.25 9.33 -8.71
N VAL A 72 -2.40 8.67 -8.78
CA VAL A 72 -2.53 7.20 -8.78
C VAL A 72 -2.84 6.77 -10.22
N ASP A 73 -2.23 5.69 -10.71
CA ASP A 73 -2.57 5.13 -12.01
C ASP A 73 -4.06 4.76 -12.03
N PRO A 74 -4.88 5.28 -12.97
CA PRO A 74 -6.32 5.02 -13.01
C PRO A 74 -6.69 3.53 -13.08
N ARG A 75 -5.77 2.66 -13.48
CA ARG A 75 -5.96 1.20 -13.45
C ARG A 75 -6.05 0.63 -12.03
N LEU A 76 -5.43 1.30 -11.06
CA LEU A 76 -5.29 0.84 -9.68
C LEU A 76 -6.28 1.55 -8.73
N GLY A 77 -7.04 2.52 -9.24
CA GLY A 77 -8.02 3.31 -8.50
C GLY A 77 -7.77 4.81 -8.60
N THR A 78 -8.24 5.54 -7.60
CA THR A 78 -8.12 7.00 -7.51
C THR A 78 -7.23 7.42 -6.34
N LEU A 79 -6.83 8.70 -6.31
CA LEU A 79 -6.18 9.26 -5.13
C LEU A 79 -7.03 9.12 -3.86
N GLY A 80 -8.36 9.16 -3.99
CA GLY A 80 -9.28 8.93 -2.88
C GLY A 80 -9.17 7.53 -2.31
N ASP A 81 -9.12 6.51 -3.18
CA ASP A 81 -8.97 5.11 -2.75
C ASP A 81 -7.60 4.88 -2.07
N PHE A 82 -6.53 5.57 -2.52
CA PHE A 82 -5.23 5.52 -1.84
C PHE A 82 -5.27 6.18 -0.44
N VAL A 83 -5.93 7.35 -0.32
CA VAL A 83 -6.09 8.01 0.98
C VAL A 83 -6.89 7.14 1.95
N GLU A 84 -7.96 6.52 1.47
CA GLU A 84 -8.75 5.57 2.25
C GLU A 84 -7.88 4.39 2.69
N PHE A 85 -7.09 3.80 1.78
CA PHE A 85 -6.16 2.73 2.11
C PHE A 85 -5.18 3.13 3.23
N VAL A 86 -4.60 4.33 3.18
CA VAL A 86 -3.66 4.79 4.22
C VAL A 86 -4.37 4.92 5.58
N HIS A 87 -5.57 5.51 5.62
CA HIS A 87 -6.34 5.63 6.86
C HIS A 87 -6.71 4.25 7.43
N GLU A 88 -7.23 3.37 6.59
CA GLU A 88 -7.65 2.02 6.94
C GLU A 88 -6.46 1.16 7.41
N ALA A 89 -5.28 1.38 6.84
CA ALA A 89 -4.05 0.71 7.26
C ALA A 89 -3.55 1.24 8.62
N ASP A 90 -3.58 2.56 8.84
CA ASP A 90 -3.20 3.21 10.11
C ASP A 90 -4.12 2.77 11.26
N ASP A 91 -5.44 2.77 11.04
CA ASP A 91 -6.45 2.32 12.00
C ASP A 91 -6.26 0.86 12.42
N ARG A 92 -5.72 0.02 11.52
CA ARG A 92 -5.40 -1.39 11.77
C ARG A 92 -3.96 -1.62 12.24
N GLY A 93 -3.17 -0.56 12.44
CA GLY A 93 -1.80 -0.61 12.95
C GLY A 93 -0.71 -0.91 11.91
N SER A 94 -1.02 -0.79 10.62
CA SER A 94 -0.13 -1.01 9.50
C SER A 94 0.20 0.33 8.81
N ALA A 95 1.23 1.02 9.31
CA ALA A 95 1.72 2.35 8.90
C ALA A 95 0.82 3.52 9.33
N SER A 96 1.15 4.29 10.39
CA SER A 96 2.34 5.12 10.53
C SER A 96 2.62 5.51 12.00
N SER A 97 3.91 5.58 12.34
CA SER A 97 4.49 6.26 13.52
C SER A 97 3.71 6.25 14.84
N SER A 98 4.14 5.40 15.78
CA SER A 98 3.90 5.58 17.21
C SER A 98 4.25 7.01 17.65
N THR A 99 3.26 7.90 17.73
CA THR A 99 3.33 9.06 18.60
C THR A 99 3.10 8.54 20.01
N SER A 100 4.19 8.17 20.68
CA SER A 100 4.17 7.95 22.13
C SER A 100 4.06 9.31 22.82
N SER A 101 3.08 9.39 23.72
CA SER A 101 2.85 10.47 24.69
C SER A 101 4.07 10.82 25.53
#